data_AF-W7VYB9-F1
#
_entry.id   AF-W7VYB9-F1
#
_cell.length_a   1.000
_cell.length_b   1.000
_cell.length_c   1.000
_cell.angle_alpha   90.00
_cell.angle_beta   90.00
_cell.angle_gamma   90.00
#
_symmetry.space_group_name_H-M   'P 1'
#
loop_
_entity.id
_entity.type
_entity.pdbx_description
1 polymer ?
#
loop_
_entity_poly.entity_id
_entity_poly.type
_entity_poly.pdbx_seq_one_letter_code
_entity_poly.pdbx_strand_id
1 'polypeptide(L)'
;MWLHPGVMPGSAPALMEVQVRKGGTVGRALLQRGQRDALQVRLDRDLPLQRARLDLVFLVDATGSMADEIDKLKRSMRSMADQIARLPSRPDTCFALVAYRDRGDAFFVRAHDFGKDLDAFQRSLGALQAGGGGDYPEALNEALHTAVHRLSWRGDGATRLVVLVADAPPHLDYGAPYYDDDMQGALARGIKLFAVGASGLDPTGEYVFRQAAQYTGGRFVFLTYAKADDPSSGPGRETAHDVGNYSVESLDRLVVRLVREELARRPAG
;
A
#
# COMPACT_ATOMS: atom_id res chain seq x y z
N MET A 1 -2.13 -14.57 -6.95
CA MET A 1 -2.15 -14.95 -5.52
C MET A 1 -0.73 -15.33 -5.15
N TRP A 2 -0.17 -14.72 -4.10
CA TRP A 2 1.14 -15.11 -3.56
C TRP A 2 0.89 -16.08 -2.41
N LEU A 3 1.63 -17.18 -2.34
CA LEU A 3 1.53 -18.17 -1.25
C LEU A 3 2.71 -17.96 -0.31
N HIS A 4 2.42 -17.68 0.96
CA HIS A 4 3.45 -17.51 1.97
C HIS A 4 4.24 -18.82 2.20
N PRO A 5 5.57 -18.81 2.37
CA PRO A 5 6.35 -20.03 2.60
C PRO A 5 5.89 -20.84 3.82
N GLY A 6 5.37 -20.17 4.85
CA GLY A 6 4.82 -20.77 6.06
C GLY A 6 3.44 -21.43 5.91
N VAL A 7 2.76 -21.29 4.75
CA VAL A 7 1.57 -22.11 4.43
C VAL A 7 1.95 -23.60 4.29
N MET A 8 3.24 -23.90 4.13
CA MET A 8 3.75 -25.24 3.93
C MET A 8 4.42 -25.77 5.20
N PRO A 9 3.76 -26.63 6.01
CA PRO A 9 4.44 -27.35 7.07
C PRO A 9 5.56 -28.21 6.49
N GLY A 10 6.66 -28.40 7.23
CA GLY A 10 7.84 -29.15 6.77
C GLY A 10 7.54 -30.56 6.23
N SER A 11 6.42 -31.15 6.65
CA SER A 11 5.91 -32.47 6.26
C SER A 11 5.03 -32.51 5.00
N ALA A 12 4.73 -31.39 4.34
CA ALA A 12 3.87 -31.39 3.14
C ALA A 12 4.42 -32.27 1.98
N PRO A 13 3.58 -32.87 1.14
CA PRO A 13 4.06 -33.70 0.02
C PRO A 13 4.87 -32.90 -1.01
N ALA A 14 5.70 -33.59 -1.80
CA ALA A 14 6.56 -32.97 -2.83
C ALA A 14 5.76 -32.35 -4.00
N LEU A 15 4.57 -32.91 -4.28
CA LEU A 15 3.61 -32.41 -5.26
C LEU A 15 2.27 -32.15 -4.56
N MET A 16 1.66 -31.02 -4.86
CA MET A 16 0.37 -30.62 -4.27
C MET A 16 -0.58 -30.15 -5.36
N GLU A 17 -1.87 -30.48 -5.23
CA GLU A 17 -2.90 -29.91 -6.08
C GLU A 17 -3.38 -28.57 -5.51
N VAL A 18 -3.27 -27.52 -6.32
CA VAL A 18 -3.84 -26.20 -6.03
C VAL A 18 -5.18 -26.11 -6.75
N GLN A 19 -6.27 -26.01 -5.99
CA GLN A 19 -7.60 -25.70 -6.53
C GLN A 19 -7.91 -24.22 -6.34
N VAL A 20 -8.25 -23.53 -7.43
CA VAL A 20 -8.72 -22.14 -7.40
C VAL A 20 -10.19 -22.15 -7.76
N ARG A 21 -11.03 -21.52 -6.92
CA ARG A 21 -12.48 -21.40 -7.16
C ARG A 21 -12.87 -19.93 -7.23
N LYS A 22 -13.65 -19.54 -8.24
CA LYS A 22 -14.19 -18.17 -8.34
C LYS A 22 -15.54 -18.15 -9.05
N GLY A 23 -16.60 -17.85 -8.30
CA GLY A 23 -17.98 -17.76 -8.79
C GLY A 23 -18.42 -18.99 -9.57
N GLY A 24 -18.28 -20.17 -8.95
CA GLY A 24 -18.73 -21.46 -9.50
C GLY A 24 -17.71 -22.19 -10.38
N THR A 25 -16.76 -21.50 -11.00
CA THR A 25 -15.70 -22.14 -11.80
C THR A 25 -14.55 -22.62 -10.91
N VAL A 26 -14.00 -23.80 -11.24
CA VAL A 26 -12.84 -24.39 -10.57
C VAL A 26 -11.72 -24.62 -11.58
N GLY A 27 -10.51 -24.19 -11.24
CA GLY A 27 -9.28 -24.50 -11.96
C GLY A 27 -8.33 -25.26 -11.05
N ARG A 28 -7.49 -26.11 -11.64
CA ARG A 28 -6.54 -26.94 -10.90
C ARG A 28 -5.15 -26.81 -11.53
N ALA A 29 -4.12 -26.81 -10.70
CA ALA A 29 -2.75 -26.98 -11.15
C ALA A 29 -1.92 -27.68 -10.06
N LEU A 30 -0.74 -28.16 -10.44
CA LEU A 30 0.17 -28.83 -9.51
C LEU A 30 1.27 -27.86 -9.10
N LEU A 31 1.48 -27.72 -7.79
CA LEU A 31 2.59 -26.98 -7.20
C LEU A 31 3.64 -27.98 -6.73
N GLN A 32 4.88 -27.83 -7.21
CA GLN A 32 6.01 -28.59 -6.72
C GLN A 32 6.71 -27.82 -5.59
N ARG A 33 7.05 -28.51 -4.50
CA ARG A 33 7.82 -27.91 -3.40
C ARG A 33 9.16 -27.38 -3.93
N GLY A 34 9.46 -26.11 -3.63
CA GLY A 34 10.68 -25.43 -4.09
C GLY A 34 10.60 -24.83 -5.50
N GLN A 35 9.46 -24.98 -6.20
CA GLN A 35 9.20 -24.27 -7.45
C GLN A 35 9.26 -22.76 -7.22
N ARG A 36 10.09 -22.07 -8.01
CA ARG A 36 10.27 -20.62 -7.93
C ARG A 36 9.44 -19.86 -8.97
N ASP A 37 9.02 -20.54 -10.03
CA ASP A 37 8.19 -19.97 -11.08
C ASP A 37 6.75 -19.78 -10.60
N ALA A 38 6.10 -18.72 -11.11
CA ALA A 38 4.71 -18.46 -10.80
C ALA A 38 3.79 -19.58 -11.35
N LEU A 39 3.01 -20.20 -10.47
CA LEU A 39 1.97 -21.14 -10.87
C LEU A 39 0.78 -20.40 -11.49
N GLN A 40 0.47 -20.71 -12.75
CA GLN A 40 -0.70 -20.14 -13.43
C GLN A 40 -1.86 -21.14 -13.42
N VAL A 41 -3.02 -20.70 -12.94
CA VAL A 41 -4.28 -21.45 -13.00
C VAL A 41 -5.26 -20.65 -13.83
N ARG A 42 -5.67 -21.19 -14.98
CA ARG A 42 -6.71 -20.60 -15.82
C ARG A 42 -8.08 -21.04 -15.32
N LEU A 43 -8.99 -20.08 -15.18
CA LEU A 43 -10.40 -20.34 -14.94
C LEU A 43 -11.14 -20.00 -16.22
N ASP A 44 -11.77 -20.98 -16.86
CA ASP A 44 -12.56 -20.74 -18.06
C ASP A 44 -13.89 -20.09 -17.65
N ARG A 45 -13.90 -18.76 -17.67
CA ARG A 45 -15.07 -17.94 -17.36
C ARG A 45 -15.06 -16.69 -18.22
N ASP A 46 -16.14 -16.49 -18.96
CA ASP A 46 -16.44 -15.20 -19.59
C ASP A 46 -16.80 -14.20 -18.49
N LEU A 47 -15.94 -13.21 -18.28
CA LEU A 47 -16.22 -12.08 -17.40
C LEU A 47 -16.72 -10.93 -18.28
N PRO A 48 -17.91 -10.36 -18.03
CA PRO A 48 -18.32 -9.15 -18.74
C PRO A 48 -17.26 -8.06 -18.52
N LEU A 49 -16.95 -7.29 -19.57
CA LEU A 49 -16.05 -6.14 -19.52
C LEU A 49 -16.61 -5.07 -18.57
N GLN A 50 -16.37 -5.23 -17.27
CA GLN A 50 -16.64 -4.21 -16.27
C GLN A 50 -15.44 -3.30 -16.12
N ARG A 51 -15.70 -2.00 -15.93
CA ARG A 51 -14.67 -1.04 -15.51
C ARG A 51 -13.91 -1.60 -14.32
N ALA A 52 -12.59 -1.49 -14.36
CA ALA A 52 -11.76 -2.02 -13.28
C ALA A 52 -12.10 -1.31 -11.96
N ARG A 53 -12.57 -2.03 -10.94
CA ARG A 53 -12.78 -1.46 -9.61
C ARG A 53 -11.43 -1.28 -8.92
N LEU A 54 -11.16 -0.07 -8.42
CA LEU A 54 -9.93 0.28 -7.71
C LEU A 54 -10.23 0.88 -6.33
N ASP A 55 -9.84 0.21 -5.26
CA ASP A 55 -9.84 0.75 -3.91
C ASP A 55 -8.44 1.25 -3.58
N LEU A 56 -8.32 2.55 -3.33
CA LEU A 56 -7.06 3.21 -3.04
C LEU A 56 -7.11 3.87 -1.66
N VAL A 57 -6.32 3.34 -0.74
CA VAL A 57 -6.17 3.89 0.61
C VAL A 57 -4.89 4.69 0.67
N PHE A 58 -4.94 5.89 1.23
CA PHE A 58 -3.76 6.61 1.70
C PHE A 58 -3.63 6.36 3.19
N LEU A 59 -2.57 5.64 3.59
CA LEU A 59 -2.20 5.45 4.98
C LEU A 59 -1.05 6.41 5.27
N VAL A 60 -1.31 7.45 6.07
CA VAL A 60 -0.43 8.62 6.18
C VAL A 60 -0.01 8.83 7.62
N ASP A 61 1.30 8.88 7.85
CA ASP A 61 1.85 9.40 9.08
C ASP A 61 1.60 10.90 9.18
N ALA A 62 1.03 11.34 10.30
CA ALA A 62 0.66 12.72 10.57
C ALA A 62 1.34 13.31 11.80
N THR A 63 2.49 12.76 12.17
CA THR A 63 3.39 13.30 13.19
C THR A 63 4.07 14.58 12.70
N GLY A 64 4.78 15.27 13.59
CA GLY A 64 5.32 16.60 13.31
C GLY A 64 6.28 16.66 12.12
N SER A 65 7.11 15.63 11.92
CA SER A 65 8.11 15.58 10.84
C SER A 65 7.50 15.49 9.44
N MET A 66 6.29 14.95 9.32
CA MET A 66 5.59 14.69 8.06
C MET A 66 4.90 15.93 7.44
N ALA A 67 5.11 17.13 7.99
CA ALA A 67 4.41 18.35 7.57
C ALA A 67 4.57 18.66 6.07
N ASP A 68 5.81 18.63 5.56
CA ASP A 68 6.11 18.94 4.17
C ASP A 68 5.56 17.88 3.21
N GLU A 69 5.66 16.61 3.59
CA GLU A 69 5.16 15.45 2.84
C GLU A 69 3.64 15.45 2.74
N ILE A 70 2.93 15.74 3.85
CA ILE A 70 1.47 15.90 3.86
C ILE A 70 1.05 17.04 2.91
N ASP A 71 1.75 18.16 2.95
CA ASP A 71 1.44 19.30 2.09
C ASP A 71 1.73 19.03 0.61
N LYS A 72 2.80 18.28 0.30
CA LYS A 72 3.07 17.77 -1.05
C LYS A 72 1.96 16.81 -1.51
N LEU A 73 1.49 15.92 -0.64
CA LEU A 73 0.41 14.99 -0.94
C LEU A 73 -0.90 15.73 -1.23
N LYS A 74 -1.29 16.71 -0.39
CA LYS A 74 -2.47 17.58 -0.60
C LYS A 74 -2.44 18.25 -1.98
N ARG A 75 -1.32 18.86 -2.37
CA ARG A 75 -1.16 19.53 -3.66
C ARG A 75 -1.24 18.58 -4.85
N SER A 76 -0.75 17.35 -4.69
CA SER A 76 -0.63 16.37 -5.78
C SER A 76 -1.87 15.51 -5.99
N MET A 77 -2.75 15.42 -4.97
CA MET A 77 -3.86 14.48 -4.94
C MET A 77 -4.83 14.62 -6.11
N ARG A 78 -5.22 15.86 -6.47
CA ARG A 78 -6.16 16.08 -7.58
C ARG A 78 -5.57 15.63 -8.91
N SER A 79 -4.33 16.04 -9.19
CA SER A 79 -3.60 15.62 -10.39
C SER A 79 -3.51 14.10 -10.48
N MET A 80 -3.18 13.44 -9.37
CA MET A 80 -3.09 11.99 -9.28
C MET A 80 -4.43 11.30 -9.57
N ALA A 81 -5.52 11.75 -8.93
CA ALA A 81 -6.85 11.21 -9.15
C ALA A 81 -7.32 11.37 -10.61
N ASP A 82 -7.10 12.54 -11.21
CA ASP A 82 -7.44 12.82 -12.60
C ASP A 82 -6.64 11.94 -13.58
N GLN A 83 -5.35 11.72 -13.31
CA GLN A 83 -4.51 10.83 -14.09
C GLN A 83 -4.97 9.37 -13.98
N ILE A 84 -5.31 8.89 -12.78
CA ILE A 84 -5.87 7.55 -12.56
C ILE A 84 -7.19 7.37 -13.33
N ALA A 85 -8.09 8.36 -13.29
CA ALA A 85 -9.37 8.32 -13.99
C ALA A 85 -9.22 8.24 -15.52
N ARG A 86 -8.14 8.81 -16.06
CA ARG A 86 -7.80 8.82 -17.50
C ARG A 86 -7.02 7.59 -17.97
N LEU A 87 -6.67 6.65 -17.08
CA LEU A 87 -6.03 5.40 -17.49
C LEU A 87 -6.89 4.63 -18.50
N PRO A 88 -6.30 3.81 -19.40
CA PRO A 88 -7.05 3.05 -20.40
C PRO A 88 -8.18 2.18 -19.82
N SER A 89 -7.96 1.64 -18.63
CA SER A 89 -8.94 0.82 -17.90
C SER A 89 -10.13 1.62 -17.33
N ARG A 90 -10.05 2.96 -17.33
CA ARG A 90 -11.01 3.92 -16.76
C ARG A 90 -11.56 3.41 -15.42
N PRO A 91 -10.72 3.23 -14.38
CA PRO A 91 -11.15 2.53 -13.19
C PRO A 91 -12.34 3.21 -12.48
N ASP A 92 -13.17 2.42 -11.81
CA ASP A 92 -14.14 2.89 -10.82
C ASP A 92 -13.44 2.99 -9.46
N THR A 93 -12.88 4.17 -9.18
CA THR A 93 -12.01 4.40 -8.03
C THR A 93 -12.80 4.83 -6.79
N CYS A 94 -12.53 4.19 -5.66
CA CYS A 94 -12.92 4.66 -4.34
C CYS A 94 -11.65 5.01 -3.54
N PHE A 95 -11.69 6.12 -2.82
CA PHE A 95 -10.60 6.60 -1.98
C PHE A 95 -10.95 6.48 -0.51
N ALA A 96 -9.98 6.11 0.32
CA ALA A 96 -10.06 6.13 1.77
C ALA A 96 -8.78 6.71 2.36
N LEU A 97 -8.86 7.29 3.56
CA LEU A 97 -7.73 7.88 4.27
C LEU A 97 -7.64 7.24 5.65
N VAL A 98 -6.45 6.76 6.01
CA VAL A 98 -6.11 6.38 7.38
C VAL A 98 -4.92 7.23 7.78
N ALA A 99 -5.10 8.13 8.73
CA ALA A 99 -4.02 8.93 9.28
C ALA A 99 -3.72 8.48 10.71
N TYR A 100 -2.46 8.51 11.11
CA TYR A 100 -2.06 8.19 12.48
C TYR A 100 -1.04 9.17 13.02
N ARG A 101 -0.93 9.20 14.34
CA ARG A 101 0.17 9.82 15.10
C ARG A 101 0.52 8.87 16.25
N ASP A 102 1.07 9.37 17.35
CA ASP A 102 1.40 8.53 18.49
C ASP A 102 0.43 8.66 19.68
N ARG A 103 0.65 7.83 20.70
CA ARG A 103 -0.07 7.83 21.97
C ARG A 103 0.14 9.15 22.67
N GLY A 104 -0.95 9.73 23.18
CA GLY A 104 -0.92 11.02 23.86
C GLY A 104 -1.08 12.21 22.92
N ASP A 105 -1.05 12.00 21.60
CA ASP A 105 -1.34 13.05 20.63
C ASP A 105 -2.83 13.37 20.51
N ALA A 106 -3.12 14.47 19.80
CA ALA A 106 -4.48 14.94 19.53
C ALA A 106 -5.40 13.88 18.87
N PHE A 107 -4.82 12.88 18.23
CA PHE A 107 -5.49 11.64 17.87
C PHE A 107 -4.46 10.54 17.67
N PHE A 108 -4.88 9.30 17.93
CA PHE A 108 -4.05 8.13 17.70
C PHE A 108 -4.17 7.61 16.26
N VAL A 109 -5.39 7.24 15.84
CA VAL A 109 -5.72 6.87 14.47
C VAL A 109 -7.03 7.53 14.06
N ARG A 110 -7.08 8.07 12.84
CA ARG A 110 -8.29 8.59 12.19
C ARG A 110 -8.48 7.91 10.85
N ALA A 111 -9.66 7.33 10.65
CA ALA A 111 -10.02 6.68 9.39
C ALA A 111 -11.23 7.36 8.75
N HIS A 112 -11.13 7.62 7.46
CA HIS A 112 -12.22 7.99 6.57
C HIS A 112 -12.41 6.84 5.58
N ASP A 113 -13.58 6.20 5.65
CA ASP A 113 -13.89 5.03 4.85
C ASP A 113 -14.05 5.36 3.34
N PHE A 114 -14.15 4.31 2.53
CA PHE A 114 -14.18 4.42 1.08
C PHE A 114 -15.34 5.30 0.55
N GLY A 115 -14.99 6.28 -0.28
CA GLY A 115 -15.94 7.12 -1.00
C GLY A 115 -15.53 7.34 -2.46
N LYS A 116 -16.51 7.62 -3.32
CA LYS A 116 -16.28 8.03 -4.72
C LYS A 116 -16.10 9.54 -4.89
N ASP A 117 -16.53 10.32 -3.91
CA ASP A 117 -16.45 11.78 -3.93
C ASP A 117 -15.00 12.22 -3.64
N LEU A 118 -14.27 12.57 -4.71
CA LEU A 118 -12.91 13.09 -4.60
C LEU A 118 -12.86 14.39 -3.80
N ASP A 119 -13.87 15.25 -3.88
CA ASP A 119 -13.89 16.51 -3.15
C ASP A 119 -14.06 16.26 -1.64
N ALA A 120 -14.88 15.28 -1.25
CA ALA A 120 -14.99 14.84 0.15
C ALA A 120 -13.67 14.24 0.68
N PHE A 121 -13.01 13.41 -0.14
CA PHE A 121 -11.69 12.88 0.20
C PHE A 121 -10.67 14.02 0.37
N GLN A 122 -10.64 14.99 -0.56
CA GLN A 122 -9.73 16.13 -0.50
C GLN A 122 -10.00 17.04 0.69
N ARG A 123 -11.26 17.24 1.11
CA ARG A 123 -11.58 17.96 2.35
C ARG A 123 -11.00 17.25 3.57
N SER A 124 -11.14 15.92 3.62
CA SER A 124 -10.60 15.10 4.72
C SER A 124 -9.06 15.17 4.78
N LEU A 125 -8.40 15.00 3.63
CA LEU A 125 -6.95 15.14 3.51
C LEU A 125 -6.47 16.58 3.78
N GLY A 126 -7.22 17.60 3.33
CA GLY A 126 -6.90 19.01 3.53
C GLY A 126 -6.97 19.45 5.00
N ALA A 127 -7.86 18.82 5.78
CA ALA A 127 -7.98 19.03 7.23
C ALA A 127 -6.89 18.32 8.04
N LEU A 128 -6.12 17.40 7.44
CA LEU A 128 -5.03 16.72 8.11
C LEU A 128 -3.87 17.70 8.34
N GLN A 129 -3.46 17.83 9.59
CA GLN A 129 -2.30 18.62 9.99
C GLN A 129 -1.28 17.69 10.62
N ALA A 130 -0.01 17.89 10.29
CA ALA A 130 1.09 17.28 11.01
C ALA A 130 1.17 17.82 12.44
N GLY A 131 1.61 16.99 13.38
CA GLY A 131 1.89 17.42 14.75
C GLY A 131 1.87 16.24 15.71
N GLY A 132 2.30 16.48 16.95
CA GLY A 132 2.53 15.38 17.88
C GLY A 132 3.80 14.62 17.56
N GLY A 133 3.87 13.37 18.00
CA GLY A 133 5.09 12.57 18.12
C GLY A 133 5.93 13.01 19.32
N GLY A 134 7.23 12.79 19.25
CA GLY A 134 8.20 13.24 20.26
C GLY A 134 9.25 12.18 20.58
N ASP A 135 8.88 10.92 20.40
CA ASP A 135 9.77 9.78 20.27
C ASP A 135 9.77 9.23 18.83
N TYR A 136 10.69 8.31 18.59
CA TYR A 136 10.86 7.58 17.34
C TYR A 136 11.14 6.15 17.78
N PRO A 137 10.24 5.16 17.60
CA PRO A 137 9.26 4.93 16.52
C PRO A 137 7.92 5.71 16.55
N GLU A 138 6.97 5.35 15.66
CA GLU A 138 5.61 5.90 15.59
C GLU A 138 4.52 4.80 15.49
N ALA A 139 3.22 5.13 15.64
CA ALA A 139 2.13 4.14 15.75
C ALA A 139 1.63 3.49 14.43
N LEU A 140 2.53 3.18 13.49
CA LEU A 140 2.20 2.59 12.19
C LEU A 140 1.37 1.29 12.27
N ASN A 141 1.65 0.43 13.26
CA ASN A 141 0.93 -0.85 13.42
C ASN A 141 -0.60 -0.65 13.52
N GLU A 142 -1.03 0.37 14.26
CA GLU A 142 -2.44 0.62 14.57
C GLU A 142 -3.19 1.16 13.34
N ALA A 143 -2.49 1.98 12.56
CA ALA A 143 -2.96 2.47 11.28
C ALA A 143 -3.09 1.34 10.26
N LEU A 144 -2.09 0.45 10.19
CA LEU A 144 -2.10 -0.70 9.30
C LEU A 144 -3.23 -1.66 9.67
N HIS A 145 -3.39 -1.96 10.96
CA HIS A 145 -4.50 -2.76 11.47
C HIS A 145 -5.86 -2.19 11.06
N THR A 146 -6.02 -0.87 11.22
CA THR A 146 -7.23 -0.15 10.82
C THR A 146 -7.46 -0.25 9.31
N ALA A 147 -6.44 -0.02 8.49
CA ALA A 147 -6.52 -0.10 7.04
C ALA A 147 -6.89 -1.52 6.57
N VAL A 148 -6.32 -2.55 7.18
CA VAL A 148 -6.52 -3.95 6.78
C VAL A 148 -7.86 -4.48 7.25
N HIS A 149 -8.28 -4.19 8.48
CA HIS A 149 -9.42 -4.88 9.11
C HIS A 149 -10.67 -4.03 9.30
N ARG A 150 -10.55 -2.70 9.37
CA ARG A 150 -11.67 -1.81 9.72
C ARG A 150 -12.27 -1.05 8.53
N LEU A 151 -11.52 -0.86 7.45
CA LEU A 151 -12.06 -0.24 6.22
C LEU A 151 -13.02 -1.18 5.47
N SER A 152 -14.03 -0.59 4.84
CA SER A 152 -15.07 -1.29 4.08
C SER A 152 -14.63 -1.58 2.64
N TRP A 153 -13.54 -2.33 2.48
CA TRP A 153 -13.02 -2.75 1.17
C TRP A 153 -14.13 -3.37 0.30
N ARG A 154 -14.22 -2.96 -0.97
CA ARG A 154 -15.17 -3.57 -1.90
C ARG A 154 -14.80 -5.04 -2.09
N GLY A 155 -15.82 -5.89 -2.21
CA GLY A 155 -15.70 -7.34 -2.38
C GLY A 155 -15.01 -7.76 -3.69
N ASP A 156 -15.33 -8.96 -4.17
CA ASP A 156 -14.63 -9.59 -5.28
C ASP A 156 -14.45 -8.69 -6.52
N GLY A 157 -13.23 -8.71 -7.08
CA GLY A 157 -12.90 -8.03 -8.34
C GLY A 157 -12.40 -6.58 -8.22
N ALA A 158 -12.34 -6.04 -7.00
CA ALA A 158 -11.62 -4.80 -6.73
C ALA A 158 -10.11 -5.02 -6.64
N THR A 159 -9.34 -4.18 -7.32
CA THR A 159 -7.89 -4.03 -7.08
C THR A 159 -7.74 -3.21 -5.80
N ARG A 160 -7.06 -3.75 -4.78
CA ARG A 160 -6.97 -3.17 -3.43
C ARG A 160 -5.55 -2.70 -3.15
N LEU A 161 -5.35 -1.39 -3.05
CA LEU A 161 -4.04 -0.78 -2.89
C LEU A 161 -4.02 0.12 -1.66
N VAL A 162 -2.96 0.01 -0.87
CA VAL A 162 -2.61 0.96 0.19
C VAL A 162 -1.34 1.67 -0.24
N VAL A 163 -1.37 3.00 -0.25
CA VAL A 163 -0.19 3.85 -0.37
C VAL A 163 0.15 4.31 1.05
N LEU A 164 1.15 3.68 1.64
CA LEU A 164 1.70 4.04 2.96
C LEU A 164 2.70 5.18 2.74
N VAL A 165 2.57 6.30 3.45
CA VAL A 165 3.48 7.45 3.38
C VAL A 165 3.89 7.81 4.80
N ALA A 166 5.15 7.57 5.15
CA ALA A 166 5.65 7.68 6.52
C ALA A 166 7.19 7.77 6.55
N ASP A 167 7.74 8.28 7.65
CA ASP A 167 9.16 8.50 7.91
C ASP A 167 9.71 7.79 9.16
N ALA A 168 8.90 6.94 9.82
CA ALA A 168 9.28 6.22 11.02
C ALA A 168 8.94 4.73 10.99
N PRO A 169 9.69 3.87 11.71
CA PRO A 169 9.31 2.49 11.98
C PRO A 169 8.07 2.43 12.91
N PRO A 170 7.39 1.27 12.98
CA PRO A 170 6.34 1.05 13.97
C PRO A 170 6.91 0.85 15.38
N HIS A 171 6.19 1.30 16.40
CA HIS A 171 6.37 0.81 17.77
C HIS A 171 6.14 -0.72 17.85
N LEU A 172 7.04 -1.43 18.51
CA LEU A 172 6.94 -2.88 18.75
C LEU A 172 6.69 -3.22 20.24
N ASP A 173 6.83 -2.24 21.12
CA ASP A 173 6.67 -2.33 22.57
C ASP A 173 5.23 -2.03 23.04
N TYR A 174 4.39 -1.52 22.15
CA TYR A 174 2.97 -1.20 22.43
C TYR A 174 2.07 -2.40 22.64
N GLY A 175 2.57 -3.61 22.36
CA GLY A 175 1.77 -4.82 22.23
C GLY A 175 1.08 -4.91 20.85
N ALA A 176 0.22 -5.90 20.67
CA ALA A 176 -0.57 -6.03 19.45
C ALA A 176 -1.46 -4.79 19.20
N PRO A 177 -1.72 -4.41 17.94
CA PRO A 177 -1.39 -5.14 16.71
C PRO A 177 0.09 -5.05 16.30
N TYR A 178 0.56 -6.07 15.56
CA TYR A 178 1.88 -6.10 14.95
C TYR A 178 1.75 -6.09 13.42
N TYR A 179 2.61 -5.33 12.74
CA TYR A 179 2.51 -5.16 11.29
C TYR A 179 2.61 -6.50 10.54
N ASP A 180 3.34 -7.48 11.06
CA ASP A 180 3.55 -8.78 10.41
C ASP A 180 2.29 -9.65 10.36
N ASP A 181 1.51 -9.69 11.43
CA ASP A 181 0.19 -10.31 11.42
C ASP A 181 -0.75 -9.62 10.42
N ASP A 182 -0.74 -8.29 10.40
CA ASP A 182 -1.58 -7.51 9.49
C ASP A 182 -1.12 -7.61 8.02
N MET A 183 0.17 -7.82 7.76
CA MET A 183 0.68 -8.13 6.42
C MET A 183 0.11 -9.46 5.90
N GLN A 184 -0.02 -10.48 6.76
CA GLN A 184 -0.65 -11.75 6.38
C GLN A 184 -2.14 -11.55 6.09
N GLY A 185 -2.83 -10.74 6.91
CA GLY A 185 -4.23 -10.35 6.69
C GLY A 185 -4.41 -9.60 5.37
N ALA A 186 -3.52 -8.65 5.08
CA ALA A 186 -3.50 -7.90 3.82
C ALA A 186 -3.31 -8.81 2.62
N LEU A 187 -2.32 -9.71 2.68
CA LEU A 187 -2.06 -10.70 1.63
C LEU A 187 -3.27 -11.62 1.38
N ALA A 188 -3.89 -12.15 2.44
CA ALA A 188 -5.08 -12.99 2.36
C ALA A 188 -6.26 -12.25 1.71
N ARG A 189 -6.37 -10.94 1.94
CA ARG A 189 -7.36 -10.05 1.31
C ARG A 189 -6.91 -9.52 -0.05
N GLY A 190 -5.72 -9.86 -0.55
CA GLY A 190 -5.19 -9.32 -1.81
C GLY A 190 -4.98 -7.81 -1.80
N ILE A 191 -4.76 -7.23 -0.62
CA ILE A 191 -4.38 -5.83 -0.42
C ILE A 191 -2.87 -5.72 -0.64
N LYS A 192 -2.45 -4.81 -1.53
CA LYS A 192 -1.02 -4.54 -1.79
C LYS A 192 -0.59 -3.24 -1.15
N LEU A 193 0.59 -3.24 -0.52
CA LEU A 193 1.18 -2.05 0.07
C LEU A 193 2.26 -1.46 -0.85
N PHE A 194 2.04 -0.22 -1.24
CA PHE A 194 3.05 0.66 -1.81
C PHE A 194 3.57 1.54 -0.69
N ALA A 195 4.69 1.13 -0.08
CA ALA A 195 5.30 1.84 1.03
C ALA A 195 6.23 2.93 0.48
N VAL A 196 5.88 4.18 0.75
CA VAL A 196 6.61 5.39 0.38
C VAL A 196 7.35 5.89 1.61
N GLY A 197 8.65 5.63 1.66
CA GLY A 197 9.54 6.20 2.67
C GLY A 197 9.75 7.69 2.42
N ALA A 198 9.35 8.49 3.39
CA ALA A 198 9.64 9.91 3.42
C ALA A 198 11.07 10.17 3.97
N SER A 199 11.46 11.44 3.94
CA SER A 199 12.71 11.89 4.55
C SER A 199 12.78 11.49 6.03
N GLY A 200 13.95 11.07 6.51
CA GLY A 200 14.12 10.70 7.92
C GLY A 200 13.81 9.26 8.27
N LEU A 201 13.28 8.45 7.33
CA LEU A 201 13.10 7.01 7.54
C LEU A 201 14.46 6.31 7.71
N ASP A 202 14.67 5.76 8.91
CA ASP A 202 15.88 5.07 9.31
C ASP A 202 15.98 3.67 8.67
N PRO A 203 17.14 2.99 8.78
CA PRO A 203 17.30 1.64 8.24
C PRO A 203 16.29 0.62 8.80
N THR A 204 15.84 0.79 10.05
CA THR A 204 14.83 -0.09 10.67
C THR A 204 13.47 0.07 9.99
N GLY A 205 13.01 1.31 9.82
CA GLY A 205 11.78 1.64 9.13
C GLY A 205 11.84 1.24 7.66
N GLU A 206 12.97 1.46 7.00
CA GLU A 206 13.18 1.01 5.62
C GLU A 206 13.06 -0.53 5.50
N TYR A 207 13.64 -1.28 6.44
CA TYR A 207 13.51 -2.73 6.48
C TYR A 207 12.05 -3.16 6.62
N VAL A 208 11.30 -2.56 7.56
CA VAL A 208 9.87 -2.83 7.75
C VAL A 208 9.05 -2.50 6.50
N PHE A 209 9.32 -1.38 5.84
CA PHE A 209 8.56 -0.95 4.67
C PHE A 209 8.84 -1.85 3.47
N ARG A 210 10.09 -2.28 3.29
CA ARG A 210 10.47 -3.26 2.28
C ARG A 210 9.81 -4.61 2.54
N GLN A 211 9.73 -5.06 3.79
CA GLN A 211 8.98 -6.26 4.14
C GLN A 211 7.49 -6.09 3.81
N ALA A 212 6.85 -5.00 4.24
CA ALA A 212 5.44 -4.71 3.95
C ALA A 212 5.11 -4.75 2.46
N ALA A 213 5.95 -4.09 1.66
CA ALA A 213 5.85 -4.14 0.21
C ALA A 213 6.02 -5.55 -0.34
N GLN A 214 7.08 -6.27 0.08
CA GLN A 214 7.40 -7.58 -0.45
C GLN A 214 6.33 -8.63 -0.10
N TYR A 215 5.90 -8.68 1.17
CA TYR A 215 4.91 -9.64 1.66
C TYR A 215 3.57 -9.52 0.94
N THR A 216 3.18 -8.30 0.57
CA THR A 216 1.91 -8.05 -0.09
C THR A 216 2.01 -7.99 -1.62
N GLY A 217 3.21 -8.20 -2.18
CA GLY A 217 3.46 -8.10 -3.61
C GLY A 217 3.29 -6.68 -4.17
N GLY A 218 3.45 -5.68 -3.30
CA GLY A 218 3.55 -4.27 -3.63
C GLY A 218 5.00 -3.84 -3.87
N ARG A 219 5.35 -2.60 -3.55
CA ARG A 219 6.68 -2.02 -3.79
C ARG A 219 7.06 -1.01 -2.72
N PHE A 220 8.33 -1.03 -2.34
CA PHE A 220 8.93 0.07 -1.60
C PHE A 220 9.37 1.15 -2.60
N VAL A 221 9.06 2.39 -2.27
CA VAL A 221 9.50 3.58 -2.97
C VAL A 221 9.94 4.58 -1.93
N PHE A 222 10.81 5.51 -2.31
CA PHE A 222 11.28 6.55 -1.41
C PHE A 222 11.26 7.89 -2.13
N LEU A 223 11.18 8.96 -1.35
CA LEU A 223 11.23 10.32 -1.86
C LEU A 223 12.69 10.79 -1.99
N THR A 224 12.94 11.63 -3.00
CA THR A 224 14.25 12.27 -3.22
C THR A 224 14.14 13.78 -3.19
N TYR A 225 15.20 14.42 -2.73
CA TYR A 225 15.23 15.86 -2.44
C TYR A 225 16.46 16.53 -3.06
N ALA A 226 16.47 17.86 -3.12
CA ALA A 226 17.63 18.63 -3.56
C ALA A 226 18.80 18.49 -2.57
N LYS A 227 18.49 18.29 -1.30
CA LYS A 227 19.41 17.86 -0.24
C LYS A 227 18.78 16.71 0.51
N ALA A 228 19.48 15.59 0.66
CA ALA A 228 18.93 14.36 1.25
C ALA A 228 18.33 14.56 2.66
N ASP A 229 18.89 15.47 3.44
CA ASP A 229 18.56 15.76 4.83
C ASP A 229 17.57 16.93 5.03
N ASP A 230 17.16 17.60 3.95
CA ASP A 230 16.27 18.74 3.99
C ASP A 230 15.09 18.54 3.02
N PRO A 231 13.92 18.11 3.51
CA PRO A 231 12.74 17.84 2.68
C PRO A 231 12.15 19.11 2.07
N SER A 232 12.44 20.25 2.68
CA SER A 232 12.00 21.59 2.25
C SER A 232 12.87 22.13 1.12
N SER A 233 14.05 21.55 0.89
CA SER A 233 15.01 21.93 -0.17
C SER A 233 14.46 21.83 -1.60
N GLY A 234 13.32 21.16 -1.77
CA GLY A 234 12.65 20.99 -3.04
C GLY A 234 13.07 19.71 -3.78
N PRO A 235 12.59 19.52 -5.02
CA PRO A 235 12.85 18.30 -5.78
C PRO A 235 14.33 18.15 -6.15
N GLY A 236 14.87 16.95 -6.00
CA GLY A 236 16.22 16.63 -6.44
C GLY A 236 16.47 15.12 -6.51
N ARG A 237 17.75 14.75 -6.53
CA ARG A 237 18.20 13.36 -6.71
C ARG A 237 19.05 12.88 -5.54
N GLU A 238 18.98 13.55 -4.39
CA GLU A 238 19.65 13.07 -3.19
C GLU A 238 18.66 12.29 -2.33
N THR A 239 19.19 11.27 -1.65
CA THR A 239 18.41 10.43 -0.73
C THR A 239 19.34 9.91 0.36
N ALA A 240 18.80 9.79 1.58
CA ALA A 240 19.50 9.17 2.71
C ALA A 240 19.38 7.63 2.71
N HIS A 241 18.55 7.07 1.82
CA HIS A 241 18.36 5.62 1.70
C HIS A 241 19.55 4.93 1.04
N ASP A 242 19.88 3.73 1.50
CA ASP A 242 20.95 2.92 0.91
C ASP A 242 20.47 2.24 -0.39
N VAL A 243 20.44 3.03 -1.46
CA VAL A 243 19.88 2.64 -2.76
C VAL A 243 20.76 3.10 -3.93
N GLY A 244 21.02 2.18 -4.86
CA GLY A 244 21.66 2.46 -6.14
C GLY A 244 20.70 2.28 -7.32
N ASN A 245 20.99 2.93 -8.45
CA ASN A 245 20.29 2.73 -9.73
C ASN A 245 18.75 2.87 -9.67
N TYR A 246 18.26 3.97 -9.08
CA TYR A 246 16.83 4.27 -8.99
C TYR A 246 16.37 5.31 -10.03
N SER A 247 15.08 5.29 -10.35
CA SER A 247 14.44 6.32 -11.18
C SER A 247 13.75 7.36 -10.32
N VAL A 248 13.96 8.64 -10.63
CA VAL A 248 13.29 9.76 -9.95
C VAL A 248 12.00 10.09 -10.68
N GLU A 249 10.88 9.99 -9.98
CA GLU A 249 9.54 10.38 -10.44
C GLU A 249 8.89 11.22 -9.34
N SER A 250 7.99 12.14 -9.73
CA SER A 250 7.12 12.79 -8.76
C SER A 250 6.14 11.78 -8.15
N LEU A 251 5.72 12.00 -6.90
CA LEU A 251 4.83 11.10 -6.17
C LEU A 251 3.54 10.78 -6.94
N ASP A 252 2.96 11.77 -7.63
CA ASP A 252 1.77 11.57 -8.48
C ASP A 252 2.04 10.63 -9.66
N ARG A 253 3.14 10.84 -10.40
CA ARG A 253 3.51 9.98 -11.54
C ARG A 253 3.81 8.56 -11.10
N LEU A 254 4.50 8.43 -9.97
CA LEU A 254 4.82 7.15 -9.37
C LEU A 254 3.54 6.38 -9.03
N VAL A 255 2.64 6.96 -8.21
CA VAL A 255 1.40 6.28 -7.80
C VAL A 255 0.54 5.95 -9.03
N VAL A 256 0.40 6.86 -9.99
CA VAL A 256 -0.32 6.61 -11.24
C VAL A 256 0.30 5.45 -12.01
N ARG A 257 1.63 5.37 -12.11
CA ARG A 257 2.33 4.28 -12.78
C ARG A 257 2.10 2.95 -12.05
N LEU A 258 2.21 2.92 -10.72
CA LEU A 258 1.95 1.72 -9.91
C LEU A 258 0.52 1.23 -10.10
N VAL A 259 -0.46 2.13 -10.03
CA VAL A 259 -1.88 1.82 -10.28
C VAL A 259 -2.07 1.29 -11.70
N ARG A 260 -1.48 1.94 -12.72
CA ARG A 260 -1.57 1.51 -14.12
C ARG A 260 -1.04 0.09 -14.30
N GLU A 261 0.13 -0.21 -13.75
CA GLU A 261 0.75 -1.54 -13.85
C GLU A 261 -0.12 -2.61 -13.16
N GLU A 262 -0.69 -2.30 -12.00
CA GLU A 262 -1.59 -3.22 -11.29
C GLU A 262 -2.91 -3.45 -12.03
N LEU A 263 -3.47 -2.40 -12.63
CA LEU A 263 -4.69 -2.54 -13.44
C LEU A 263 -4.42 -3.27 -14.77
N ALA A 264 -3.23 -3.13 -15.35
CA ALA A 264 -2.83 -3.84 -16.58
C ALA A 264 -2.61 -5.35 -16.38
N ARG A 265 -2.31 -5.77 -15.14
CA ARG A 265 -2.19 -7.20 -14.78
C ARG A 265 -3.53 -7.91 -14.66
N ARG A 266 -4.65 -7.17 -14.72
CA ARG A 266 -5.98 -7.79 -14.84
C ARG A 266 -6.06 -8.46 -16.21
N PRO A 267 -6.53 -9.71 -16.32
CA PRO A 267 -6.78 -10.31 -17.61
C PRO A 267 -7.72 -9.38 -18.41
N ALA A 268 -7.34 -9.08 -19.65
CA ALA A 268 -8.27 -8.51 -20.61
C ALA A 268 -9.45 -9.49 -20.70
N GLY A 269 -10.67 -8.95 -20.61
CA GLY A 269 -11.88 -9.75 -20.76
C GLY A 269 -11.89 -10.50 -22.09
#